data_AF-A0A961TP97-F1
#
_entry.id   AF-A0A961TP97-F1
#
_cell.length_a   1.000
_cell.length_b   1.000
_cell.length_c   1.000
_cell.angle_alpha   90.00
_cell.angle_beta   90.00
_cell.angle_gamma   90.00
#
_symmetry.space_group_name_H-M   'P 1'
#
loop_
_entity.id
_entity.type
_entity.pdbx_description
1 polymer ?
#
loop_
_entity_poly.entity_id
_entity_poly.type
_entity_poly.pdbx_seq_one_letter_code
_entity_poly.pdbx_strand_id
1 'polypeptide(L)'
;MTALAAARSTPEKEAVNFSFPVLASAICYAGALAVLDASGWVKPAVTATGLVAVGRFEATVDNSDGSNGTLNAEVKAGVFRWANSSSTDEITKAEIGDLAYIVDDQTVAKTSGGNTRSVAGRIMDVDATGVWVSTGLGVVNAPGGALLAANNLSDVGTKATAQSNLGVADRITAEITVGAEAGNAINVAIQLKDSAGDDLAVRGSLMAYLSDDANGDSIAGTAPDGNVAVGTDGLLIPIVADKAFWLTSEADGDIDLNVGESGADTWYLILVLPDGTLVASDAITFA
;
A
#
# COMPACT_ATOMS: atom_id res chain seq x y z
N MET A 1 18.34 -20.49 26.63
CA MET A 1 17.76 -21.65 25.94
C MET A 1 18.41 -22.91 26.47
N THR A 2 17.63 -23.84 27.02
CA THR A 2 18.12 -25.13 27.52
C THR A 2 18.02 -26.17 26.42
N ALA A 3 19.15 -26.76 26.03
CA ALA A 3 19.19 -27.85 25.07
C ALA A 3 18.74 -29.17 25.71
N LEU A 4 18.15 -30.06 24.93
CA LEU A 4 17.73 -31.38 25.38
C LEU A 4 18.97 -32.21 25.75
N ALA A 5 19.09 -32.62 27.01
CA ALA A 5 20.24 -33.38 27.52
C ALA A 5 20.02 -34.91 27.52
N ALA A 6 18.82 -35.37 27.13
CA ALA A 6 18.46 -36.78 27.01
C ALA A 6 17.30 -36.96 26.02
N ALA A 7 17.04 -38.21 25.59
CA ALA A 7 15.91 -38.53 24.73
C ALA A 7 14.57 -38.18 25.43
N ARG A 8 13.65 -37.57 24.68
CA ARG A 8 12.31 -37.18 25.16
C ARG A 8 11.25 -37.94 24.39
N SER A 9 10.40 -38.69 25.08
CA SER A 9 9.16 -39.19 24.50
C SER A 9 8.23 -38.02 24.21
N THR A 10 7.96 -37.74 22.94
CA THR A 10 7.04 -36.69 22.50
C THR A 10 5.80 -37.37 21.94
N PRO A 11 4.70 -37.47 22.71
CA PRO A 11 3.45 -38.05 22.20
C PRO A 11 2.89 -37.22 21.04
N GLU A 12 2.46 -37.89 19.99
CA GLU A 12 1.72 -37.30 18.89
C GLU A 12 0.20 -37.42 19.13
N LYS A 13 -0.57 -36.50 18.56
CA LYS A 13 -2.03 -36.55 18.53
C LYS A 13 -2.49 -36.31 17.10
N GLU A 14 -3.46 -37.10 16.64
CA GLU A 14 -4.09 -36.86 15.34
C GLU A 14 -4.79 -35.49 15.33
N ALA A 15 -4.51 -34.68 14.32
CA ALA A 15 -5.03 -33.31 14.21
C ALA A 15 -6.47 -33.24 13.65
N VAL A 16 -7.31 -34.22 14.00
CA VAL A 16 -8.67 -34.37 13.48
C VAL A 16 -9.69 -34.29 14.61
N ASN A 17 -9.51 -35.06 15.68
CA ASN A 17 -10.39 -35.06 16.85
C ASN A 17 -9.73 -34.35 18.03
N PHE A 18 -10.42 -33.33 18.53
CA PHE A 18 -9.99 -32.53 19.67
C PHE A 18 -11.00 -32.66 20.81
N SER A 19 -10.53 -32.42 22.03
CA SER A 19 -11.38 -32.36 23.21
C SER A 19 -11.06 -31.05 23.90
N PHE A 20 -12.07 -30.20 24.06
CA PHE A 20 -11.91 -28.87 24.64
C PHE A 20 -12.83 -28.69 25.85
N PRO A 21 -12.40 -27.91 26.86
CA PRO A 21 -13.22 -27.60 28.01
C PRO A 21 -14.35 -26.64 27.65
N VAL A 22 -15.58 -26.98 28.05
CA VAL A 22 -16.79 -26.23 27.70
C VAL A 22 -16.93 -24.99 28.58
N LEU A 23 -17.37 -23.89 27.98
CA LEU A 23 -17.71 -22.65 28.70
C LEU A 23 -18.83 -22.90 29.73
N ALA A 24 -18.83 -22.15 30.84
CA ALA A 24 -19.94 -22.16 31.80
C ALA A 24 -21.25 -21.80 31.11
N SER A 25 -22.34 -22.43 31.56
CA SER A 25 -23.70 -22.17 31.09
C SER A 25 -23.92 -22.33 29.58
N ALA A 26 -23.12 -23.18 28.92
CA ALA A 26 -23.24 -23.47 27.50
C ALA A 26 -23.78 -24.89 27.26
N ILE A 27 -24.65 -25.02 26.26
CA ILE A 27 -25.11 -26.31 25.73
C ILE A 27 -24.52 -26.46 24.34
N CYS A 28 -23.68 -27.48 24.14
CA CYS A 28 -23.07 -27.80 22.86
C CYS A 28 -23.88 -28.92 22.21
N TYR A 29 -24.67 -28.63 21.18
CA TYR A 29 -25.44 -29.66 20.48
C TYR A 29 -24.57 -30.43 19.48
N ALA A 30 -24.79 -31.73 19.38
CA ALA A 30 -24.15 -32.55 18.34
C ALA A 30 -24.46 -31.98 16.94
N GLY A 31 -23.44 -31.85 16.10
CA GLY A 31 -23.57 -31.32 14.75
C GLY A 31 -23.43 -29.80 14.63
N ALA A 32 -23.47 -29.06 15.74
CA ALA A 32 -23.29 -27.61 15.72
C ALA A 32 -21.83 -27.20 15.48
N LEU A 33 -21.62 -26.02 14.91
CA LEU A 33 -20.32 -25.40 14.70
C LEU A 33 -19.72 -25.01 16.07
N ALA A 34 -18.51 -25.50 16.32
CA ALA A 34 -17.77 -25.28 17.56
C ALA A 34 -16.74 -24.16 17.39
N VAL A 35 -16.72 -23.24 18.35
CA VAL A 35 -15.75 -22.14 18.41
C VAL A 35 -15.05 -22.11 19.75
N LEU A 36 -13.81 -21.64 19.76
CA LEU A 36 -13.10 -21.20 20.96
C LEU A 36 -13.23 -19.69 21.12
N ASP A 37 -13.46 -19.25 22.35
CA ASP A 37 -13.34 -17.84 22.73
C ASP A 37 -11.87 -17.45 23.00
N ALA A 38 -11.65 -16.16 23.29
CA ALA A 38 -10.31 -15.63 23.59
C ALA A 38 -9.67 -16.24 24.85
N SER A 39 -10.46 -16.88 25.73
CA SER A 39 -9.98 -17.57 26.93
C SER A 39 -9.73 -19.06 26.69
N GLY A 40 -10.03 -19.57 25.48
CA GLY A 40 -9.83 -20.97 25.11
C GLY A 40 -10.95 -21.91 25.54
N TRP A 41 -12.13 -21.40 25.89
CA TRP A 41 -13.29 -22.24 26.20
C TRP A 41 -14.11 -22.52 24.94
N VAL A 42 -14.58 -23.76 24.79
CA VAL A 42 -15.41 -24.15 23.66
C VAL A 42 -16.88 -23.83 23.91
N LYS A 43 -17.56 -23.33 22.88
CA LYS A 43 -18.99 -23.03 22.89
C LYS A 43 -19.60 -23.13 21.47
N PRO A 44 -20.93 -23.16 21.32
CA PRO A 44 -21.59 -23.00 20.02
C PRO A 44 -21.20 -21.69 19.35
N ALA A 45 -21.08 -21.73 18.02
CA ALA A 45 -20.74 -20.57 17.23
C ALA A 45 -21.83 -19.50 17.33
N VAL A 46 -21.39 -18.24 17.32
CA VAL A 46 -22.27 -17.07 17.37
C VAL A 46 -21.60 -15.94 16.64
N THR A 47 -22.37 -14.98 16.14
CA THR A 47 -21.84 -13.71 15.64
C THR A 47 -21.10 -12.98 16.77
N ALA A 48 -19.77 -13.02 16.72
CA ALA A 48 -18.86 -12.23 17.54
C ALA A 48 -17.49 -12.16 16.88
N THR A 49 -16.63 -11.27 17.37
CA THR A 49 -15.24 -11.12 16.94
C THR A 49 -14.29 -11.96 17.81
N GLY A 50 -13.13 -12.30 17.26
CA GLY A 50 -12.07 -13.01 18.00
C GLY A 50 -12.38 -14.48 18.32
N LEU A 51 -13.40 -15.07 17.69
CA LEU A 51 -13.69 -16.49 17.83
C LEU A 51 -12.82 -17.30 16.86
N VAL A 52 -12.37 -18.46 17.30
CA VAL A 52 -11.63 -19.42 16.47
C VAL A 52 -12.51 -20.62 16.19
N ALA A 53 -12.91 -20.82 14.93
CA ALA A 53 -13.68 -21.99 14.52
C ALA A 53 -12.80 -23.25 14.55
N VAL A 54 -13.20 -24.24 15.35
CA VAL A 54 -12.38 -25.43 15.64
C VAL A 54 -12.92 -26.72 15.05
N GLY A 55 -14.19 -26.75 14.65
CA GLY A 55 -14.79 -27.92 14.00
C GLY A 55 -16.28 -28.03 14.30
N ARG A 56 -16.78 -29.26 14.29
CA ARG A 56 -18.16 -29.62 14.62
C ARG A 56 -18.19 -30.43 15.92
N PHE A 57 -19.16 -30.20 16.79
CA PHE A 57 -19.37 -31.05 17.96
C PHE A 57 -19.81 -32.46 17.56
N GLU A 58 -19.14 -33.49 18.09
CA GLU A 58 -19.49 -34.90 17.80
C GLU A 58 -20.62 -35.43 18.71
N ALA A 59 -20.80 -34.84 19.89
CA ALA A 59 -21.83 -35.23 20.85
C ALA A 59 -22.45 -34.02 21.54
N THR A 60 -23.68 -34.17 22.03
CA THR A 60 -24.33 -33.14 22.82
C THR A 60 -23.74 -33.13 24.23
N VAL A 61 -23.21 -31.98 24.66
CA VAL A 61 -22.66 -31.77 26.00
C VAL A 61 -23.38 -30.59 26.64
N ASP A 62 -24.00 -30.85 27.78
CA ASP A 62 -24.75 -29.84 28.53
C ASP A 62 -23.95 -29.40 29.75
N ASN A 63 -23.37 -28.20 29.68
CA ASN A 63 -22.69 -27.53 30.79
C ASN A 63 -23.50 -26.33 31.30
N SER A 64 -24.85 -26.34 31.14
CA SER A 64 -25.73 -25.22 31.52
C SER A 64 -25.59 -24.81 32.99
N ASP A 65 -25.38 -25.80 33.86
CA ASP A 65 -25.30 -25.65 35.31
C ASP A 65 -23.85 -25.68 35.83
N GLY A 66 -22.87 -25.88 34.93
CA GLY A 66 -21.47 -26.06 35.25
C GLY A 66 -20.65 -24.78 35.19
N SER A 67 -19.50 -24.79 35.87
CA SER A 67 -18.47 -23.76 35.70
C SER A 67 -17.64 -24.01 34.43
N ASN A 68 -16.75 -23.07 34.09
CA ASN A 68 -15.84 -23.24 32.96
C ASN A 68 -15.01 -24.52 33.12
N GLY A 69 -15.05 -25.39 32.10
CA GLY A 69 -14.28 -26.63 32.05
C GLY A 69 -14.76 -27.74 32.99
N THR A 70 -15.98 -27.64 33.55
CA THR A 70 -16.58 -28.78 34.27
C THR A 70 -16.76 -30.00 33.37
N LEU A 71 -17.11 -29.77 32.09
CA LEU A 71 -17.20 -30.80 31.07
C LEU A 71 -16.27 -30.50 29.90
N ASN A 72 -15.92 -31.55 29.16
CA ASN A 72 -15.21 -31.46 27.89
C ASN A 72 -16.13 -31.87 26.75
N ALA A 73 -16.02 -31.20 25.61
CA ALA A 73 -16.71 -31.57 24.37
C ALA A 73 -15.72 -32.07 23.32
N GLU A 74 -16.08 -33.17 22.67
CA GLU A 74 -15.34 -33.70 21.52
C GLU A 74 -15.74 -32.94 20.25
N VAL A 75 -14.73 -32.45 19.55
CA VAL A 75 -14.86 -31.63 18.34
C VAL A 75 -14.03 -32.24 17.23
N LYS A 76 -14.64 -32.38 16.06
CA LYS A 76 -13.95 -32.86 14.86
C LYS A 76 -13.69 -31.73 13.88
N ALA A 77 -12.44 -31.57 13.48
CA ALA A 77 -12.05 -30.70 12.37
C ALA A 77 -12.26 -31.41 11.03
N GLY A 78 -12.62 -30.66 9.99
CA GLY A 78 -12.90 -31.22 8.67
C GLY A 78 -13.77 -30.33 7.80
N VAL A 79 -14.27 -30.89 6.70
CA VAL A 79 -15.22 -30.22 5.81
C VAL A 79 -16.64 -30.66 6.18
N PHE A 80 -17.47 -29.69 6.55
CA PHE A 80 -18.86 -29.93 6.94
C PHE A 80 -19.78 -29.01 6.16
N ARG A 81 -21.02 -29.47 5.93
CA ARG A 81 -22.04 -28.67 5.28
C ARG A 81 -22.82 -27.85 6.30
N TRP A 82 -22.88 -26.56 6.08
CA TRP A 82 -23.62 -25.59 6.89
C TRP A 82 -24.77 -24.98 6.10
N ALA A 83 -25.76 -24.44 6.81
CA ALA A 83 -26.78 -23.62 6.19
C ALA A 83 -26.16 -22.34 5.61
N ASN A 84 -26.71 -21.91 4.48
CA ASN A 84 -26.29 -20.68 3.84
C ASN A 84 -27.13 -19.51 4.36
N SER A 85 -26.52 -18.36 4.56
CA SER A 85 -27.23 -17.09 4.60
C SER A 85 -27.99 -16.85 3.29
N SER A 86 -28.88 -15.86 3.31
CA SER A 86 -29.74 -15.54 2.17
C SER A 86 -29.45 -14.14 1.61
N SER A 87 -30.01 -13.85 0.42
CA SER A 87 -30.00 -12.51 -0.18
C SER A 87 -28.56 -12.04 -0.49
N THR A 88 -28.23 -10.77 -0.23
CA THR A 88 -26.93 -10.17 -0.58
C THR A 88 -25.73 -10.77 0.14
N ASP A 89 -25.96 -11.57 1.18
CA ASP A 89 -24.93 -12.19 2.01
C ASP A 89 -24.83 -13.70 1.77
N GLU A 90 -25.62 -14.24 0.84
CA GLU A 90 -25.59 -15.65 0.41
C GLU A 90 -24.26 -16.00 -0.26
N ILE A 91 -23.71 -17.16 0.10
CA ILE A 91 -22.51 -17.72 -0.51
C ILE A 91 -22.92 -18.47 -1.79
N THR A 92 -22.34 -18.11 -2.92
CA THR A 92 -22.60 -18.76 -4.21
C THR A 92 -21.36 -19.52 -4.68
N LYS A 93 -21.46 -20.19 -5.83
CA LYS A 93 -20.31 -20.86 -6.45
C LYS A 93 -19.15 -19.90 -6.75
N ALA A 94 -19.41 -18.59 -6.87
CA ALA A 94 -18.38 -17.60 -7.12
C ALA A 94 -17.40 -17.45 -5.95
N GLU A 95 -17.85 -17.76 -4.72
CA GLU A 95 -17.06 -17.64 -3.49
C GLU A 95 -16.35 -18.94 -3.09
N ILE A 96 -16.35 -19.98 -3.94
CA ILE A 96 -15.57 -21.19 -3.68
C ILE A 96 -14.07 -20.83 -3.62
N GLY A 97 -13.42 -21.20 -2.53
CA GLY A 97 -12.05 -20.83 -2.21
C GLY A 97 -11.93 -19.62 -1.27
N ASP A 98 -12.97 -18.81 -1.10
CA ASP A 98 -12.98 -17.67 -0.18
C ASP A 98 -13.25 -18.11 1.28
N LEU A 99 -13.19 -17.13 2.20
CA LEU A 99 -13.53 -17.34 3.60
C LEU A 99 -15.05 -17.24 3.81
N ALA A 100 -15.60 -18.18 4.58
CA ALA A 100 -16.96 -18.11 5.12
C ALA A 100 -16.96 -17.50 6.52
N TYR A 101 -17.99 -16.74 6.87
CA TYR A 101 -18.14 -16.07 8.16
C TYR A 101 -19.27 -16.67 8.99
N ILE A 102 -19.11 -16.69 10.32
CA ILE A 102 -20.06 -17.28 11.27
C ILE A 102 -21.26 -16.34 11.43
N VAL A 103 -22.47 -16.83 11.15
CA VAL A 103 -23.72 -16.16 11.54
C VAL A 103 -24.18 -16.71 12.88
N ASP A 104 -24.31 -18.03 12.96
CA ASP A 104 -24.69 -18.79 14.15
C ASP A 104 -24.05 -20.20 14.09
N ASP A 105 -24.52 -21.11 14.94
CA ASP A 105 -23.98 -22.45 15.12
C ASP A 105 -24.38 -23.46 14.03
N GLN A 106 -25.19 -23.04 13.05
CA GLN A 106 -25.56 -23.84 11.88
C GLN A 106 -25.49 -23.08 10.55
N THR A 107 -25.28 -21.76 10.56
CA THR A 107 -25.36 -20.87 9.40
C THR A 107 -24.07 -20.10 9.17
N VAL A 108 -23.62 -20.04 7.91
CA VAL A 108 -22.46 -19.28 7.44
C VAL A 108 -22.84 -18.23 6.40
N ALA A 109 -22.00 -17.21 6.24
CA ALA A 109 -22.24 -16.08 5.35
C ALA A 109 -21.03 -15.63 4.53
N LYS A 110 -21.30 -14.92 3.43
CA LYS A 110 -20.31 -14.37 2.51
C LYS A 110 -19.48 -13.25 3.14
N THR A 111 -20.07 -12.41 3.98
CA THR A 111 -19.41 -11.21 4.52
C THR A 111 -19.18 -11.28 6.02
N SER A 112 -18.20 -10.50 6.49
CA SER A 112 -17.92 -10.32 7.93
C SER A 112 -18.98 -9.51 8.68
N GLY A 113 -20.04 -9.06 8.00
CA GLY A 113 -21.06 -8.19 8.58
C GLY A 113 -20.48 -6.88 9.13
N GLY A 114 -19.50 -6.29 8.44
CA GLY A 114 -18.79 -5.10 8.92
C GLY A 114 -17.81 -5.39 10.06
N ASN A 115 -17.09 -6.52 9.99
CA ASN A 115 -16.11 -6.98 10.99
C ASN A 115 -16.74 -7.35 12.35
N THR A 116 -17.99 -7.82 12.35
CA THR A 116 -18.69 -8.31 13.54
C THR A 116 -18.65 -9.83 13.66
N ARG A 117 -18.36 -10.53 12.57
CA ARG A 117 -18.32 -12.00 12.49
C ARG A 117 -16.91 -12.54 12.35
N SER A 118 -16.64 -13.61 13.09
CA SER A 118 -15.41 -14.38 12.96
C SER A 118 -15.50 -15.35 11.76
N VAL A 119 -14.35 -15.80 11.29
CA VAL A 119 -14.25 -16.72 10.15
C VAL A 119 -14.61 -18.14 10.58
N ALA A 120 -15.54 -18.77 9.86
CA ALA A 120 -15.96 -20.17 10.05
C ALA A 120 -14.98 -21.16 9.40
N GLY A 121 -14.31 -20.75 8.32
CA GLY A 121 -13.36 -21.57 7.58
C GLY A 121 -13.29 -21.15 6.11
N ARG A 122 -12.74 -22.03 5.27
CA ARG A 122 -12.67 -21.83 3.80
C ARG A 122 -13.78 -22.58 3.08
N ILE A 123 -14.42 -21.95 2.11
CA ILE A 123 -15.48 -22.55 1.30
C ILE A 123 -14.85 -23.55 0.33
N MET A 124 -15.31 -24.79 0.39
CA MET A 124 -14.83 -25.91 -0.42
C MET A 124 -15.77 -26.25 -1.58
N ASP A 125 -17.08 -26.12 -1.35
CA ASP A 125 -18.11 -26.35 -2.37
C ASP A 125 -19.45 -25.72 -1.94
N VAL A 126 -20.37 -25.56 -2.88
CA VAL A 126 -21.75 -25.09 -2.64
C VAL A 126 -22.72 -26.00 -3.39
N ASP A 127 -23.63 -26.64 -2.65
CA ASP A 127 -24.71 -27.45 -3.20
C ASP A 127 -26.09 -26.81 -2.98
N ALA A 128 -27.15 -27.43 -3.51
CA ALA A 128 -28.51 -26.88 -3.42
C ALA A 128 -29.08 -26.80 -1.99
N THR A 129 -28.41 -27.41 -1.01
CA THR A 129 -28.87 -27.48 0.39
C THR A 129 -27.98 -26.70 1.35
N GLY A 130 -26.77 -26.29 0.95
CA GLY A 130 -25.88 -25.55 1.82
C GLY A 130 -24.45 -25.42 1.29
N VAL A 131 -23.57 -24.97 2.19
CA VAL A 131 -22.18 -24.61 1.89
C VAL A 131 -21.25 -25.56 2.61
N TRP A 132 -20.32 -26.18 1.88
CA TRP A 132 -19.29 -27.04 2.44
C TRP A 132 -18.09 -26.19 2.86
N VAL A 133 -17.78 -26.13 4.15
CA VAL A 133 -16.70 -25.30 4.70
C VAL A 133 -15.68 -26.19 5.40
N SER A 134 -14.41 -25.99 5.07
CA SER A 134 -13.27 -26.57 5.80
C SER A 134 -13.06 -25.79 7.09
N THR A 135 -13.46 -26.39 8.22
CA THR A 135 -13.38 -25.81 9.56
C THR A 135 -12.35 -26.55 10.40
N GLY A 136 -11.44 -25.81 11.05
CA GLY A 136 -10.43 -26.37 11.95
C GLY A 136 -9.31 -25.38 12.30
N LEU A 137 -8.45 -25.78 13.23
CA LEU A 137 -7.34 -24.97 13.76
C LEU A 137 -6.21 -24.66 12.75
N GLY A 138 -6.21 -25.32 11.58
CA GLY A 138 -5.16 -25.20 10.56
C GLY A 138 -5.40 -24.14 9.49
N VAL A 139 -6.50 -23.39 9.55
CA VAL A 139 -6.79 -22.37 8.53
C VAL A 139 -6.08 -21.08 8.92
N VAL A 140 -5.13 -20.64 8.09
CA VAL A 140 -4.58 -19.28 8.20
C VAL A 140 -5.70 -18.31 7.84
N ASN A 141 -6.45 -17.88 8.85
CA ASN A 141 -7.49 -16.87 8.75
C ASN A 141 -6.85 -15.48 8.85
N ALA A 142 -5.99 -15.13 7.90
CA ALA A 142 -5.66 -13.73 7.71
C ALA A 142 -6.85 -13.11 6.95
N PRO A 143 -7.65 -12.21 7.57
CA PRO A 143 -8.61 -11.43 6.79
C PRO A 143 -7.82 -10.72 5.68
N GLY A 144 -8.28 -10.81 4.44
CA GLY A 144 -7.63 -10.15 3.31
C GLY A 144 -7.35 -8.69 3.68
N GLY A 145 -6.06 -8.32 3.74
CA GLY A 145 -5.65 -7.01 4.23
C GLY A 145 -4.71 -7.01 5.43
N ALA A 146 -4.76 -8.02 6.33
CA ALA A 146 -3.92 -8.03 7.53
C ALA A 146 -2.43 -8.19 7.21
N LEU A 147 -2.09 -9.04 6.22
CA LEU A 147 -0.72 -9.15 5.71
C LEU A 147 -0.31 -7.93 4.87
N LEU A 148 -1.28 -7.25 4.24
CA LEU A 148 -1.05 -5.98 3.52
C LEU A 148 -0.67 -4.87 4.50
N ALA A 149 -1.36 -4.75 5.63
CA ALA A 149 -1.06 -3.79 6.69
C ALA A 149 0.20 -4.14 7.49
N ALA A 150 0.43 -5.42 7.78
CA ALA A 150 1.60 -5.89 8.51
C ALA A 150 2.90 -5.80 7.70
N ASN A 151 2.82 -5.81 6.37
CA ASN A 151 3.96 -5.78 5.47
C ASN A 151 4.06 -4.48 4.65
N ASN A 152 3.30 -3.44 5.04
CA ASN A 152 3.29 -2.11 4.42
C ASN A 152 3.15 -2.13 2.88
N LEU A 153 2.39 -3.08 2.33
CA LEU A 153 2.15 -3.20 0.88
C LEU A 153 0.95 -2.37 0.43
N SER A 154 0.37 -1.53 1.30
CA SER A 154 -0.69 -0.60 0.92
C SER A 154 -0.23 0.45 -0.11
N ASP A 155 1.08 0.65 -0.27
CA ASP A 155 1.64 1.73 -1.10
C ASP A 155 1.94 1.37 -2.55
N VAL A 156 1.70 0.13 -2.99
CA VAL A 156 1.80 -0.21 -4.43
C VAL A 156 0.55 0.21 -5.24
N GLY A 157 -0.41 0.89 -4.61
CA GLY A 157 -1.64 1.35 -5.25
C GLY A 157 -1.55 2.74 -5.91
N THR A 158 -0.67 3.64 -5.43
CA THR A 158 -0.54 5.01 -5.97
C THR A 158 0.90 5.52 -5.96
N LYS A 159 1.30 6.26 -7.00
CA LYS A 159 2.69 6.74 -7.17
C LYS A 159 3.14 7.66 -6.02
N ALA A 160 2.28 8.56 -5.53
CA ALA A 160 2.63 9.55 -4.51
C ALA A 160 2.95 8.95 -3.13
N THR A 161 2.21 7.92 -2.70
CA THR A 161 2.43 7.26 -1.39
C THR A 161 3.70 6.41 -1.41
N ALA A 162 3.97 5.71 -2.52
CA ALA A 162 5.22 4.99 -2.74
C ALA A 162 6.46 5.91 -2.66
N GLN A 163 6.37 7.12 -3.22
CA GLN A 163 7.47 8.07 -3.21
C GLN A 163 7.78 8.62 -1.81
N SER A 164 6.75 8.90 -1.00
CA SER A 164 6.91 9.33 0.40
C SER A 164 7.62 8.28 1.25
N ASN A 165 7.22 7.02 1.14
CA ASN A 165 7.77 5.95 1.97
C ASN A 165 9.17 5.48 1.53
N LEU A 166 9.55 5.73 0.29
CA LEU A 166 10.91 5.51 -0.21
C LEU A 166 11.84 6.72 0.02
N GLY A 167 11.35 7.80 0.64
CA GLY A 167 12.15 9.01 0.91
C GLY A 167 12.54 9.78 -0.36
N VAL A 168 11.78 9.61 -1.46
CA VAL A 168 11.99 10.32 -2.73
C VAL A 168 10.94 11.41 -2.99
N ALA A 169 10.07 11.68 -2.01
CA ALA A 169 9.02 12.71 -2.10
C ALA A 169 9.56 14.15 -2.24
N ASP A 170 10.80 14.41 -1.81
CA ASP A 170 11.41 15.74 -1.85
C ASP A 170 12.29 15.95 -3.11
N ARG A 171 12.25 15.03 -4.08
CA ARG A 171 13.06 15.17 -5.31
C ARG A 171 12.44 16.22 -6.23
N ILE A 172 13.14 17.33 -6.39
CA ILE A 172 12.80 18.39 -7.35
C ILE A 172 13.22 17.98 -8.76
N THR A 173 12.37 18.25 -9.74
CA THR A 173 12.71 18.17 -11.17
C THR A 173 12.41 19.50 -11.86
N ALA A 174 12.76 19.65 -13.14
CA ALA A 174 12.50 20.86 -13.89
C ALA A 174 12.08 20.56 -15.33
N GLU A 175 11.16 21.35 -15.85
CA GLU A 175 10.77 21.40 -17.25
C GLU A 175 11.29 22.72 -17.83
N ILE A 176 11.90 22.67 -19.02
CA ILE A 176 12.44 23.86 -19.71
C ILE A 176 11.76 23.98 -21.07
N THR A 177 11.24 25.16 -21.38
CA THR A 177 10.63 25.49 -22.67
C THR A 177 11.39 26.63 -23.31
N VAL A 178 12.03 26.37 -24.46
CA VAL A 178 12.71 27.40 -25.26
C VAL A 178 11.70 28.02 -26.22
N GLY A 179 11.52 29.34 -26.14
CA GLY A 179 10.62 30.11 -26.98
C GLY A 179 11.17 30.41 -28.37
N ALA A 180 10.36 31.09 -29.18
CA ALA A 180 10.79 31.60 -30.46
C ALA A 180 11.60 32.90 -30.30
N GLU A 181 12.54 33.14 -31.22
CA GLU A 181 13.29 34.38 -31.27
C GLU A 181 12.39 35.57 -31.63
N ALA A 182 12.50 36.65 -30.85
CA ALA A 182 11.80 37.91 -31.07
C ALA A 182 12.74 39.09 -30.82
N GLY A 183 13.18 39.75 -31.90
CA GLY A 183 13.99 40.96 -31.80
C GLY A 183 15.31 40.73 -31.05
N ASN A 184 16.06 39.70 -31.44
CA ASN A 184 17.34 39.30 -30.87
C ASN A 184 17.23 38.83 -29.40
N ALA A 185 16.06 38.34 -29.00
CA ALA A 185 15.84 37.77 -27.68
C ALA A 185 15.06 36.45 -27.79
N ILE A 186 15.48 35.44 -27.04
CA ILE A 186 14.75 34.18 -26.85
C ILE A 186 14.39 34.06 -25.38
N ASN A 187 13.10 33.87 -25.10
CA ASN A 187 12.62 33.56 -23.77
C ASN A 187 12.76 32.06 -23.50
N VAL A 188 13.21 31.70 -22.30
CA VAL A 188 13.39 30.33 -21.83
C VAL A 188 12.64 30.22 -20.50
N ALA A 189 11.49 29.57 -20.54
CA ALA A 189 10.66 29.32 -19.38
C ALA A 189 11.12 28.05 -18.66
N ILE A 190 11.19 28.10 -17.34
CA ILE A 190 11.62 27.01 -16.47
C ILE A 190 10.52 26.81 -15.43
N GLN A 191 10.05 25.57 -15.32
CA GLN A 191 9.09 25.19 -14.30
C GLN A 191 9.70 24.13 -13.39
N LEU A 192 9.95 24.48 -12.13
CA LEU A 192 10.33 23.51 -11.11
C LEU A 192 9.12 22.68 -10.73
N LYS A 193 9.33 21.38 -10.64
CA LYS A 193 8.29 20.39 -10.32
C LYS A 193 8.65 19.64 -9.05
N ASP A 194 7.64 19.23 -8.31
CA ASP A 194 7.80 18.29 -7.20
C ASP A 194 8.01 16.85 -7.69
N SER A 195 8.06 15.91 -6.75
CA SER A 195 8.24 14.48 -7.07
C SER A 195 7.02 13.83 -7.71
N ALA A 196 5.83 14.43 -7.59
CA ALA A 196 4.61 14.00 -8.24
C ALA A 196 4.50 14.52 -9.69
N GLY A 197 5.33 15.50 -10.06
CA GLY A 197 5.32 16.17 -11.36
C GLY A 197 4.39 17.38 -11.41
N ASP A 198 3.87 17.81 -10.26
CA ASP A 198 3.10 19.05 -10.12
C ASP A 198 4.07 20.24 -9.97
N ASP A 199 3.59 21.44 -10.22
CA ASP A 199 4.37 22.68 -10.07
C ASP A 199 4.81 22.84 -8.60
N LEU A 200 6.07 23.24 -8.41
CA LEU A 200 6.63 23.38 -7.08
C LEU A 200 5.91 24.53 -6.33
N ALA A 201 5.02 24.19 -5.40
CA ALA A 201 4.24 25.15 -4.62
C ALA A 201 5.04 25.89 -3.51
N VAL A 202 6.35 26.00 -3.68
CA VAL A 202 7.27 26.77 -2.84
C VAL A 202 8.37 27.38 -3.71
N ARG A 203 9.02 28.42 -3.19
CA ARG A 203 10.20 29.00 -3.84
C ARG A 203 11.34 27.98 -3.89
N GLY A 204 11.73 27.62 -5.11
CA GLY A 204 12.89 26.80 -5.43
C GLY A 204 14.06 27.67 -5.85
N SER A 205 15.25 27.09 -5.74
CA SER A 205 16.48 27.84 -5.80
C SER A 205 17.55 26.88 -6.37
N LEU A 206 18.16 27.19 -7.52
CA LEU A 206 19.18 26.35 -8.15
C LEU A 206 20.24 27.14 -8.94
N MET A 207 21.36 26.48 -9.25
CA MET A 207 22.39 27.03 -10.15
C MET A 207 22.07 26.69 -11.60
N ALA A 208 22.28 27.63 -12.50
CA ALA A 208 22.14 27.44 -13.93
C ALA A 208 23.26 28.12 -14.72
N TYR A 209 23.53 27.63 -15.93
CA TYR A 209 24.52 28.21 -16.83
C TYR A 209 24.22 27.89 -18.29
N LEU A 210 24.71 28.74 -19.20
CA LEU A 210 24.74 28.45 -20.63
C LEU A 210 25.93 27.56 -20.96
N SER A 211 25.75 26.62 -21.87
CA SER A 211 26.78 25.72 -22.40
C SER A 211 26.80 25.74 -23.92
N ASP A 212 27.97 25.54 -24.51
CA ASP A 212 28.14 25.33 -25.95
C ASP A 212 27.84 23.87 -26.35
N ASP A 213 27.63 22.97 -25.38
CA ASP A 213 27.35 21.55 -25.60
C ASP A 213 26.03 21.12 -24.95
N ALA A 214 25.29 20.25 -25.65
CA ALA A 214 23.98 19.77 -25.21
C ALA A 214 24.03 18.92 -23.92
N ASN A 215 25.19 18.35 -23.57
CA ASN A 215 25.35 17.61 -22.32
C ASN A 215 25.69 18.52 -21.12
N GLY A 216 26.04 19.79 -21.39
CA GLY A 216 26.39 20.74 -20.34
C GLY A 216 27.78 20.54 -19.74
N ASP A 217 28.73 19.91 -20.45
CA ASP A 217 30.05 19.57 -19.88
C ASP A 217 30.85 20.79 -19.37
N SER A 218 30.58 21.98 -19.90
CA SER A 218 31.21 23.22 -19.46
C SER A 218 30.32 24.45 -19.64
N ILE A 219 30.60 25.51 -18.87
CA ILE A 219 30.05 26.85 -19.14
C ILE A 219 30.51 27.33 -20.52
N ALA A 220 29.63 28.03 -21.23
CA ALA A 220 29.88 28.60 -22.54
C ALA A 220 31.20 29.39 -22.58
N GLY A 221 31.95 29.21 -23.66
CA GLY A 221 33.19 29.93 -23.90
C GLY A 221 32.92 31.43 -24.06
N THR A 222 31.95 31.77 -24.90
CA THR A 222 31.52 33.13 -25.22
C THR A 222 30.21 33.45 -24.53
N ALA A 223 30.04 34.68 -24.06
CA ALA A 223 28.77 35.14 -23.49
C ALA A 223 27.88 35.71 -24.60
N PRO A 224 26.55 35.57 -24.50
CA PRO A 224 25.63 36.30 -25.35
C PRO A 224 25.86 37.82 -25.25
N ASP A 225 25.71 38.54 -26.35
CA ASP A 225 26.00 39.98 -26.45
C ASP A 225 24.83 40.89 -26.03
N GLY A 226 23.62 40.34 -25.94
CA GLY A 226 22.37 41.03 -25.61
C GLY A 226 21.92 40.89 -24.15
N ASN A 227 22.82 40.42 -23.27
CA ASN A 227 22.61 40.15 -21.83
C ASN A 227 21.64 38.97 -21.56
N VAL A 228 21.80 38.33 -20.40
CA VAL A 228 20.89 37.30 -19.89
C VAL A 228 20.23 37.80 -18.62
N ALA A 229 18.90 38.00 -18.67
CA ALA A 229 18.14 38.56 -17.57
C ALA A 229 16.88 37.75 -17.29
N VAL A 230 16.32 37.93 -16.08
CA VAL A 230 14.96 37.44 -15.81
C VAL A 230 13.94 38.17 -16.69
N GLY A 231 13.00 37.39 -17.21
CA GLY A 231 11.80 37.87 -17.88
C GLY A 231 10.74 38.34 -16.88
N THR A 232 9.58 37.70 -16.89
CA THR A 232 8.46 38.05 -16.01
C THR A 232 8.66 37.47 -14.61
N ASP A 233 9.09 36.21 -14.52
CA ASP A 233 9.06 35.45 -13.28
C ASP A 233 10.46 35.07 -12.76
N GLY A 234 10.62 35.13 -11.44
CA GLY A 234 11.83 34.71 -10.73
C GLY A 234 12.87 35.80 -10.47
N LEU A 235 14.07 35.36 -10.08
CA LEU A 235 15.23 36.20 -9.79
C LEU A 235 16.51 35.55 -10.32
N LEU A 236 17.39 36.35 -10.90
CA LEU A 236 18.73 35.95 -11.35
C LEU A 236 19.81 36.70 -10.57
N ILE A 237 20.78 35.96 -10.04
CA ILE A 237 21.98 36.47 -9.40
C ILE A 237 23.20 36.00 -10.22
N PRO A 238 23.95 36.90 -10.90
CA PRO A 238 25.04 36.49 -11.75
C PRO A 238 26.22 35.94 -10.94
N ILE A 239 26.74 34.77 -11.36
CA ILE A 239 27.99 34.18 -10.88
C ILE A 239 29.11 34.52 -11.88
N VAL A 240 28.81 34.31 -13.17
CA VAL A 240 29.61 34.75 -14.31
C VAL A 240 28.66 35.52 -15.22
N ALA A 241 28.96 36.80 -15.46
CA ALA A 241 28.10 37.69 -16.25
C ALA A 241 27.65 36.98 -17.55
N ASP A 242 26.34 36.98 -17.76
CA ASP A 242 25.64 36.44 -18.94
C ASP A 242 25.86 34.96 -19.25
N LYS A 243 26.53 34.20 -18.36
CA LYS A 243 26.89 32.80 -18.62
C LYS A 243 26.51 31.84 -17.51
N ALA A 244 26.59 32.26 -16.26
CA ALA A 244 26.25 31.41 -15.12
C ALA A 244 25.61 32.23 -14.01
N PHE A 245 24.60 31.66 -13.39
CA PHE A 245 23.74 32.39 -12.48
C PHE A 245 23.12 31.47 -11.43
N TRP A 246 22.76 32.09 -10.32
CA TRP A 246 21.93 31.52 -9.28
C TRP A 246 20.49 31.99 -9.54
N LEU A 247 19.57 31.05 -9.80
CA LEU A 247 18.16 31.33 -10.08
C LEU A 247 17.29 31.04 -8.87
N THR A 248 16.32 31.90 -8.59
CA THR A 248 15.29 31.64 -7.58
C THR A 248 13.91 31.81 -8.21
N SER A 249 13.06 30.80 -8.07
CA SER A 249 11.69 30.81 -8.59
C SER A 249 10.75 31.63 -7.71
N GLU A 250 9.54 31.85 -8.22
CA GLU A 250 8.42 32.32 -7.42
C GLU A 250 7.77 31.17 -6.61
N ALA A 251 6.61 31.45 -6.00
CA ALA A 251 5.96 30.54 -5.05
C ALA A 251 5.34 29.29 -5.69
N ASP A 252 5.25 29.26 -7.02
CA ASP A 252 4.76 28.20 -7.89
C ASP A 252 5.87 27.58 -8.74
N GLY A 253 7.13 27.91 -8.47
CA GLY A 253 8.27 27.18 -9.04
C GLY A 253 8.68 27.65 -10.43
N ASP A 254 8.08 28.69 -10.98
CA ASP A 254 8.40 29.22 -12.30
C ASP A 254 9.57 30.24 -12.28
N ILE A 255 10.32 30.25 -13.37
CA ILE A 255 11.38 31.21 -13.66
C ILE A 255 11.38 31.43 -15.18
N ASP A 256 11.48 32.68 -15.61
CA ASP A 256 11.67 33.03 -17.01
C ASP A 256 13.01 33.71 -17.22
N LEU A 257 13.77 33.27 -18.22
CA LEU A 257 14.99 33.94 -18.68
C LEU A 257 14.83 34.48 -20.08
N ASN A 258 15.25 35.71 -20.30
CA ASN A 258 15.44 36.28 -21.63
C ASN A 258 16.93 36.28 -21.94
N VAL A 259 17.32 35.48 -22.93
CA VAL A 259 18.66 35.47 -23.52
C VAL A 259 18.65 36.41 -24.71
N GLY A 260 19.53 37.41 -24.73
CA GLY A 260 19.70 38.32 -25.87
C GLY A 260 20.98 38.02 -26.65
N GLU A 261 20.90 37.96 -27.97
CA GLU A 261 22.06 37.78 -28.87
C GLU A 261 21.76 38.38 -30.25
N SER A 262 22.73 39.09 -30.83
CA SER A 262 22.61 39.71 -32.16
C SER A 262 23.27 38.93 -33.31
N GLY A 263 24.14 37.98 -32.98
CA GLY A 263 24.80 37.06 -33.89
C GLY A 263 24.11 35.70 -34.02
N ALA A 264 24.61 34.91 -34.97
CA ALA A 264 24.16 33.55 -35.20
C ALA A 264 24.96 32.57 -34.31
N ASP A 265 24.56 32.48 -33.05
CA ASP A 265 25.17 31.60 -32.05
C ASP A 265 24.12 30.66 -31.43
N THR A 266 24.60 29.60 -30.76
CA THR A 266 23.74 28.57 -30.15
C THR A 266 24.25 28.18 -28.78
N TRP A 267 23.35 28.13 -27.80
CA TRP A 267 23.63 27.66 -26.46
C TRP A 267 22.57 26.69 -25.95
N TYR A 268 22.90 26.01 -24.86
CA TYR A 268 22.00 25.18 -24.08
C TYR A 268 21.95 25.72 -22.65
N LEU A 269 20.76 25.92 -22.11
CA LEU A 269 20.60 26.24 -20.69
C LEU A 269 20.68 24.95 -19.88
N ILE A 270 21.60 24.92 -18.93
CA ILE A 270 21.80 23.79 -18.04
C ILE A 270 21.40 24.19 -16.63
N LEU A 271 20.50 23.42 -16.02
CA LEU A 271 20.10 23.55 -14.62
C LEU A 271 20.78 22.46 -13.80
N VAL A 272 21.34 22.82 -12.65
CA VAL A 272 21.91 21.86 -11.69
C VAL A 272 20.90 21.64 -10.57
N LEU A 273 20.28 20.46 -10.55
CA LEU A 273 19.31 20.09 -9.53
C LEU A 273 20.01 19.79 -8.18
N PRO A 274 19.29 19.85 -7.04
CA PRO A 274 19.88 19.63 -5.72
C PRO A 274 20.53 18.25 -5.53
N ASP A 275 20.12 17.25 -6.31
CA ASP A 275 20.70 15.90 -6.30
C ASP A 275 21.96 15.77 -7.19
N GLY A 276 22.38 16.86 -7.83
CA GLY A 276 23.53 16.93 -8.72
C GLY A 276 23.24 16.49 -10.16
N THR A 277 22.00 16.13 -10.48
CA THR A 277 21.61 15.84 -11.86
C THR A 277 21.50 17.12 -12.68
N LEU A 278 21.79 17.01 -13.98
CA LEU A 278 21.71 18.12 -14.93
C LEU A 278 20.44 17.99 -15.77
N VAL A 279 19.75 19.12 -15.96
CA VAL A 279 18.65 19.24 -16.93
C VAL A 279 19.08 20.23 -18.00
N ALA A 280 19.18 19.77 -19.24
CA ALA A 280 19.52 20.59 -20.39
C ALA A 280 18.25 21.01 -21.15
N SER A 281 18.23 22.25 -21.63
CA SER A 281 17.20 22.72 -22.54
C SER A 281 17.38 22.14 -23.95
N ASP A 282 16.38 22.35 -24.81
CA ASP A 282 16.60 22.33 -26.26
C ASP A 282 17.58 23.45 -26.67
N ALA A 283 18.09 23.40 -27.89
CA ALA A 283 19.03 24.40 -28.41
C ALA A 283 18.38 25.80 -28.48
N ILE A 284 19.04 26.79 -27.87
CA ILE A 284 18.71 28.21 -27.97
C ILE A 284 19.52 28.77 -29.14
N THR A 285 18.94 28.77 -30.33
CA THR A 285 19.61 29.14 -31.59
C THR A 285 19.12 30.50 -32.08
N PHE A 286 20.03 31.45 -32.25
CA PHE A 286 19.77 32.77 -32.83
C PHE A 286 20.06 32.78 -34.34
N ALA A 287 19.30 33.58 -35.09
CA ALA A 287 19.34 33.66 -36.56
C ALA A 287 20.33 34.70 -37.12
#